data_AF-A0A849DLI0-F1
#
_entry.id   AF-A0A849DLI0-F1
#
_cell.length_a   1.000
_cell.length_b   1.000
_cell.length_c   1.000
_cell.angle_alpha   90.00
_cell.angle_beta   90.00
_cell.angle_gamma   90.00
#
_symmetry.space_group_name_H-M   'P 1'
#
loop_
_entity.id
_entity.type
_entity.pdbx_description
1 polymer ?
#
loop_
_entity_poly.entity_id
_entity_poly.type
_entity_poly.pdbx_seq_one_letter_code
_entity_poly.pdbx_strand_id
1 'polypeptide(L)'
;AKGADSAVRWLVEAHLLVQISDVTVELPREIGLLLRRDTGPLGPLEPDPPAMATSHRDPAAVDQAAAGQALEMVRHTEALLEALSTEPAAMLRTGGVGVRDLRRLARAADVSEPVAALLIEVAWAAGLLGESSSQAGYAQYLPTVTYDGWRASGIATRWVRLASAWLGMSREPAVIGQRDDRRVVNALSNEVERVGASRRRGAVLDVLGSLPPGAVLDPEGIVAVLTWQEPRRATQASSAAAATTLTEAATLGLAGLDALSGFSRLLLTDPVASDDDPLGVRGGDPPGESSAVKTLDTLLPDPVDRILLQTDLSVVVPGPPEPALATELALLADQESPSVFRITPASVRRALDSGFSAGDLHTFLAKRSTTAVPQPVSYLINDVARRHGGLRAGSAGSYVHSDDKALIAEVAANRRLAALSLRRLAPTVITSPYPIVRLLAALRDAGYAPVAEDATGDAVLVRPKVRRAAARPAGSSRREDPLATPGPSTARINGTIDQIRKGDAAARAASRAPASVRTATRTGSPSPTDHAQALAVLQRAIRDNTLAWVGYVDAHGSPVSRLLRPVSMGGGFLRAEDERAETIHTFALHRITAAAING
;
A
#
# COMPACT_ATOMS: atom_id res chain seq x y z
N ALA A 1 -9.45 -49.50 8.36
CA ALA A 1 -10.53 -48.66 8.90
C ALA A 1 -11.18 -49.18 10.21
N LYS A 2 -11.04 -50.45 10.64
CA LYS A 2 -11.72 -50.99 11.84
C LYS A 2 -11.16 -50.57 13.22
N GLY A 3 -10.03 -49.85 13.30
CA GLY A 3 -9.36 -49.55 14.59
C GLY A 3 -9.71 -48.21 15.24
N ALA A 4 -10.13 -47.19 14.46
CA ALA A 4 -10.47 -45.87 15.02
C ALA A 4 -11.89 -45.86 15.62
N ASP A 5 -12.85 -46.50 14.95
CA ASP A 5 -14.22 -46.69 15.44
C ASP A 5 -14.26 -47.49 16.75
N SER A 6 -13.36 -48.47 16.91
CA SER A 6 -13.29 -49.26 18.16
C SER A 6 -12.72 -48.46 19.32
N ALA A 7 -11.77 -47.55 19.08
CA ALA A 7 -11.18 -46.73 20.14
C ALA A 7 -12.16 -45.66 20.64
N VAL A 8 -12.86 -44.97 19.73
CA VAL A 8 -13.88 -43.98 20.10
C VAL A 8 -15.05 -44.66 20.80
N ARG A 9 -15.54 -45.79 20.26
CA ARG A 9 -16.60 -46.57 20.91
C ARG A 9 -16.22 -47.02 22.32
N TRP A 10 -15.00 -47.54 22.49
CA TRP A 10 -14.51 -47.95 23.81
C TRP A 10 -14.45 -46.78 24.80
N LEU A 11 -13.99 -45.60 24.37
CA LEU A 11 -13.94 -44.40 25.21
C LEU A 11 -15.34 -43.90 25.61
N VAL A 12 -16.33 -44.03 24.72
CA VAL A 12 -17.73 -43.70 25.02
C VAL A 12 -18.33 -44.72 25.99
N GLU A 13 -18.11 -46.02 25.76
CA GLU A 13 -18.56 -47.11 26.64
C GLU A 13 -17.92 -47.01 28.05
N ALA A 14 -16.67 -46.54 28.13
CA ALA A 14 -15.96 -46.30 29.39
C ALA A 14 -16.33 -44.96 30.06
N HIS A 15 -17.30 -44.21 29.53
CA HIS A 15 -17.70 -42.88 30.00
C HIS A 15 -16.57 -41.84 30.03
N LEU A 16 -15.54 -42.02 29.20
CA LEU A 16 -14.43 -41.09 29.05
C LEU A 16 -14.69 -40.04 27.96
N LEU A 17 -15.59 -40.33 27.04
CA LEU A 17 -16.15 -39.38 26.06
C LEU A 17 -17.67 -39.42 26.13
N VAL A 18 -18.31 -38.28 25.84
CA VAL A 18 -19.77 -38.15 25.79
C VAL A 18 -20.19 -37.96 24.35
N GLN A 19 -21.10 -38.79 23.85
CA GLN A 19 -21.65 -38.60 22.52
C GLN A 19 -22.64 -37.43 22.53
N ILE A 20 -22.40 -36.43 21.68
CA ILE A 20 -23.26 -35.24 21.52
C ILE A 20 -24.05 -35.27 20.20
N SER A 21 -23.59 -36.04 19.21
CA SER A 21 -24.30 -36.29 17.95
C SER A 21 -23.89 -37.65 17.35
N ASP A 22 -24.51 -38.05 16.25
CA ASP A 22 -24.18 -39.30 15.53
C ASP A 22 -22.73 -39.35 15.01
N VAL A 23 -22.08 -38.19 14.85
CA VAL A 23 -20.72 -38.06 14.30
C VAL A 23 -19.77 -37.29 15.22
N THR A 24 -20.20 -36.93 16.42
CA THR A 24 -19.42 -36.06 17.31
C THR A 24 -19.49 -36.53 18.76
N VAL A 25 -18.31 -36.60 19.37
CA VAL A 25 -18.09 -36.91 20.78
C VAL A 25 -17.37 -35.73 21.42
N GLU A 26 -17.66 -35.48 22.69
CA GLU A 26 -17.06 -34.42 23.49
C GLU A 26 -16.28 -35.01 24.66
N LEU A 27 -15.15 -34.40 25.00
CA LEU A 27 -14.34 -34.77 26.16
C LEU A 27 -14.82 -33.99 27.38
N PRO A 28 -15.34 -34.65 28.44
CA PRO A 28 -15.70 -33.98 29.68
C PRO A 28 -14.56 -33.13 30.23
N ARG A 29 -14.89 -31.93 30.73
CA ARG A 29 -13.91 -30.94 31.17
C ARG A 29 -12.98 -31.49 32.25
N GLU A 30 -13.52 -32.26 33.18
CA GLU A 30 -12.81 -32.88 34.30
C GLU A 30 -11.72 -33.83 33.78
N ILE A 31 -12.05 -34.63 32.76
CA ILE A 31 -11.10 -35.53 32.11
C ILE A 31 -10.05 -34.74 31.34
N GLY A 32 -10.47 -33.69 30.61
CA GLY A 32 -9.55 -32.78 29.94
C GLY A 32 -8.59 -32.05 30.89
N LEU A 33 -9.01 -31.76 32.13
CA LEU A 33 -8.15 -31.21 33.18
C LEU A 33 -7.23 -32.27 33.77
N LEU A 34 -7.73 -33.47 34.02
CA LEU A 34 -6.94 -34.59 34.51
C LEU A 34 -5.82 -34.98 33.53
N LEU A 35 -6.13 -35.02 32.23
CA LEU A 35 -5.15 -35.30 31.18
C LEU A 35 -4.06 -34.21 31.08
N ARG A 36 -4.37 -32.99 31.55
CA ARG A 36 -3.42 -31.87 31.60
C ARG A 36 -2.87 -31.62 33.01
N ARG A 37 -3.06 -32.54 33.96
CA ARG A 37 -2.65 -32.35 35.37
C ARG A 37 -1.17 -31.97 35.54
N ASP A 38 -0.31 -32.47 34.65
CA ASP A 38 1.14 -32.25 34.70
C ASP A 38 1.53 -30.88 34.09
N THR A 39 0.65 -30.26 33.32
CA THR A 39 0.89 -28.98 32.63
C THR A 39 -0.05 -27.86 33.08
N GLY A 40 -1.08 -28.19 33.86
CA GLY A 40 -2.10 -27.26 34.32
C GLY A 40 -3.30 -27.12 33.37
N PRO A 41 -4.36 -26.40 33.78
CA PRO A 41 -5.62 -26.31 33.03
C PRO A 41 -5.49 -25.71 31.63
N LEU A 42 -4.40 -24.99 31.36
CA LEU A 42 -4.12 -24.31 30.10
C LEU A 42 -3.14 -25.07 29.20
N GLY A 43 -2.61 -26.22 29.65
CA GLY A 43 -1.48 -26.88 29.00
C GLY A 43 -0.14 -26.21 29.32
N PRO A 44 0.96 -26.68 28.72
CA PRO A 44 2.29 -26.16 29.00
C PRO A 44 2.35 -24.69 28.58
N LEU A 45 2.72 -23.82 29.53
CA LEU A 45 2.95 -22.40 29.26
C LEU A 45 4.39 -22.23 28.78
N GLU A 46 4.56 -21.56 27.64
CA GLU A 46 5.87 -21.19 27.08
C GLU A 46 6.07 -19.66 27.26
N PRO A 47 6.56 -19.21 28.43
CA PRO A 47 6.68 -17.77 28.72
C PRO A 47 7.84 -17.11 27.97
N ASP A 48 8.82 -17.89 27.54
CA ASP A 48 10.02 -17.44 26.85
C ASP A 48 9.88 -17.63 25.33
N PRO A 49 10.47 -16.74 24.51
CA PRO A 49 10.43 -16.89 23.07
C PRO A 49 11.13 -18.19 22.63
N PRO A 50 10.68 -18.82 21.52
CA PRO A 50 11.30 -20.03 21.01
C PRO A 50 12.77 -19.76 20.64
N ALA A 51 13.62 -20.77 20.82
CA ALA A 51 15.02 -20.69 20.42
C ALA A 51 15.14 -20.47 18.90
N MET A 52 15.67 -19.32 18.49
CA MET A 52 15.80 -18.96 17.08
C MET A 52 17.15 -19.46 16.54
N ALA A 53 17.11 -20.45 15.67
CA ALA A 53 18.30 -20.94 14.97
C ALA A 53 18.65 -20.00 13.79
N THR A 54 19.27 -18.87 14.09
CA THR A 54 19.63 -17.87 13.08
C THR A 54 20.97 -18.18 12.41
N SER A 55 21.08 -17.92 11.11
CA SER A 55 22.38 -17.76 10.44
C SER A 55 22.67 -16.28 10.17
N HIS A 56 23.91 -15.92 9.84
CA HIS A 56 24.33 -14.52 9.72
C HIS A 56 25.00 -14.26 8.36
N ARG A 57 24.64 -13.15 7.73
CA ARG A 57 25.23 -12.59 6.51
C ARG A 57 25.87 -11.25 6.81
N ASP A 58 26.84 -10.83 6.02
CA ASP A 58 27.38 -9.47 6.10
C ASP A 58 26.26 -8.45 5.77
N PRO A 59 25.90 -7.54 6.70
CA PRO A 59 24.85 -6.56 6.47
C PRO A 59 25.08 -5.69 5.22
N ALA A 60 26.34 -5.34 4.92
CA ALA A 60 26.64 -4.54 3.73
C ALA A 60 26.36 -5.32 2.43
N ALA A 61 26.68 -6.61 2.40
CA ALA A 61 26.38 -7.47 1.26
C ALA A 61 24.87 -7.71 1.09
N VAL A 62 24.12 -7.82 2.19
CA VAL A 62 22.65 -7.90 2.19
C VAL A 62 22.05 -6.64 1.57
N ASP A 63 22.50 -5.48 2.01
CA ASP A 63 22.02 -4.18 1.53
C ASP A 63 22.31 -3.97 0.04
N GLN A 64 23.51 -4.33 -0.42
CA GLN A 64 23.88 -4.26 -1.83
C GLN A 64 23.06 -5.21 -2.71
N ALA A 65 22.86 -6.46 -2.26
CA ALA A 65 22.04 -7.43 -2.99
C ALA A 65 20.57 -6.96 -3.10
N ALA A 66 20.02 -6.45 -1.99
CA ALA A 66 18.66 -5.92 -1.95
C ALA A 66 18.50 -4.66 -2.82
N ALA A 67 19.49 -3.75 -2.82
CA ALA A 67 19.49 -2.55 -3.66
C ALA A 67 19.53 -2.88 -5.17
N GLY A 68 20.34 -3.87 -5.58
CA GLY A 68 20.35 -4.36 -6.96
C GLY A 68 18.99 -4.93 -7.37
N GLN A 69 18.34 -5.68 -6.49
CA GLN A 69 17.00 -6.22 -6.75
C GLN A 69 15.90 -5.14 -6.76
N ALA A 70 16.03 -4.11 -5.93
CA ALA A 70 15.18 -2.92 -5.96
C ALA A 70 15.26 -2.18 -7.31
N LEU A 71 16.47 -2.06 -7.87
CA LEU A 71 16.68 -1.47 -9.20
C LEU A 71 15.99 -2.29 -10.30
N GLU A 72 16.20 -3.61 -10.32
CA GLU A 72 15.58 -4.50 -11.30
C GLU A 72 14.05 -4.48 -11.21
N MET A 73 13.48 -4.49 -10.00
CA MET A 73 12.03 -4.50 -9.83
C MET A 73 11.37 -3.21 -10.36
N VAL A 74 12.02 -2.04 -10.18
CA VAL A 74 11.55 -0.76 -10.75
C VAL A 74 11.61 -0.81 -12.27
N ARG A 75 12.71 -1.32 -12.85
CA ARG A 75 12.89 -1.48 -14.29
C ARG A 75 11.82 -2.39 -14.90
N HIS A 76 11.57 -3.55 -14.29
CA HIS A 76 10.56 -4.49 -14.76
C HIS A 76 9.13 -3.92 -14.65
N THR A 77 8.84 -3.15 -13.60
CA THR A 77 7.54 -2.48 -13.44
C THR A 77 7.32 -1.44 -14.55
N GLU A 78 8.35 -0.66 -14.88
CA GLU A 78 8.29 0.30 -15.99
C GLU A 78 8.05 -0.40 -17.33
N ALA A 79 8.77 -1.48 -17.62
CA ALA A 79 8.59 -2.26 -18.84
C ALA A 79 7.17 -2.84 -18.98
N LEU A 80 6.59 -3.36 -17.89
CA LEU A 80 5.20 -3.87 -17.87
C LEU A 80 4.18 -2.77 -18.19
N LEU A 81 4.33 -1.59 -17.57
CA LEU A 81 3.41 -0.47 -17.75
C LEU A 81 3.54 0.16 -19.16
N GLU A 82 4.74 0.20 -19.71
CA GLU A 82 4.96 0.67 -21.09
C GLU A 82 4.37 -0.31 -22.13
N ALA A 83 4.51 -1.61 -21.90
CA ALA A 83 3.86 -2.63 -22.72
C ALA A 83 2.32 -2.51 -22.69
N LEU A 84 1.73 -2.21 -21.52
CA LEU A 84 0.29 -1.92 -21.37
C LEU A 84 -0.13 -0.61 -22.04
N SER A 85 0.72 0.42 -22.03
CA SER A 85 0.49 1.69 -22.73
C SER A 85 0.39 1.47 -24.25
N THR A 86 1.22 0.56 -24.78
CA THR A 86 1.27 0.21 -26.20
C THR A 86 0.12 -0.73 -26.61
N GLU A 87 -0.10 -1.80 -25.85
CA GLU A 87 -1.15 -2.81 -26.10
C GLU A 87 -1.96 -3.05 -24.81
N PRO A 88 -3.09 -2.34 -24.63
CA PRO A 88 -3.90 -2.44 -23.41
C PRO A 88 -4.46 -3.85 -23.20
N ALA A 89 -4.45 -4.34 -21.97
CA ALA A 89 -5.05 -5.63 -21.63
C ALA A 89 -6.57 -5.48 -21.43
N ALA A 90 -7.35 -6.33 -22.09
CA ALA A 90 -8.79 -6.35 -21.90
C ALA A 90 -9.17 -6.91 -20.52
N MET A 91 -10.17 -6.33 -19.89
CA MET A 91 -10.71 -6.84 -18.63
C MET A 91 -11.61 -8.04 -18.89
N LEU A 92 -11.39 -9.14 -18.15
CA LEU A 92 -12.27 -10.31 -18.23
C LEU A 92 -13.65 -10.00 -17.64
N ARG A 93 -14.68 -10.76 -18.08
CA ARG A 93 -16.05 -10.62 -17.55
C ARG A 93 -16.15 -10.90 -16.05
N THR A 94 -15.25 -11.73 -15.52
CA THR A 94 -15.11 -12.07 -14.10
C THR A 94 -14.21 -11.09 -13.34
N GLY A 95 -13.69 -10.06 -14.01
CA GLY A 95 -12.62 -9.21 -13.51
C GLY A 95 -11.24 -9.82 -13.73
N GLY A 96 -10.21 -8.97 -13.68
CA GLY A 96 -8.82 -9.37 -13.87
C GLY A 96 -8.31 -9.39 -15.31
N VAL A 97 -7.03 -9.74 -15.44
CA VAL A 97 -6.25 -9.84 -16.68
C VAL A 97 -6.18 -11.30 -17.13
N GLY A 98 -6.42 -11.57 -18.41
CA GLY A 98 -6.35 -12.93 -18.94
C GLY A 98 -4.94 -13.51 -18.96
N VAL A 99 -4.83 -14.84 -18.84
CA VAL A 99 -3.55 -15.59 -18.87
C VAL A 99 -2.71 -15.27 -20.11
N ARG A 100 -3.34 -15.06 -21.27
CA ARG A 100 -2.63 -14.69 -22.51
C ARG A 100 -2.00 -13.30 -22.42
N ASP A 101 -2.72 -12.33 -21.88
CA ASP A 101 -2.21 -10.97 -21.66
C ASP A 101 -1.09 -10.98 -20.61
N LEU A 102 -1.26 -11.70 -19.49
CA LEU A 102 -0.23 -11.86 -18.48
C LEU A 102 1.07 -12.45 -19.07
N ARG A 103 0.97 -13.50 -19.90
CA ARG A 103 2.13 -14.08 -20.63
C ARG A 103 2.77 -13.13 -21.63
N ARG A 104 1.98 -12.26 -22.28
CA ARG A 104 2.52 -11.22 -23.17
C ARG A 104 3.33 -10.23 -22.34
N LEU A 105 2.76 -9.75 -21.23
CA LEU A 105 3.39 -8.78 -20.34
C LEU A 105 4.67 -9.33 -19.69
N ALA A 106 4.64 -10.58 -19.20
CA ALA A 106 5.81 -11.25 -18.66
C ALA A 106 6.97 -11.31 -19.67
N ARG A 107 6.67 -11.66 -20.93
CA ARG A 107 7.67 -11.65 -22.02
C ARG A 107 8.17 -10.25 -22.37
N ALA A 108 7.29 -9.25 -22.38
CA ALA A 108 7.67 -7.87 -22.69
C ALA A 108 8.60 -7.26 -21.62
N ALA A 109 8.41 -7.65 -20.35
CA ALA A 109 9.22 -7.18 -19.23
C ALA A 109 10.41 -8.10 -18.90
N ASP A 110 10.61 -9.18 -19.65
CA ASP A 110 11.65 -10.19 -19.46
C ASP A 110 11.67 -10.78 -18.02
N VAL A 111 10.50 -11.24 -17.56
CA VAL A 111 10.32 -11.86 -16.24
C VAL A 111 9.45 -13.11 -16.32
N SER A 112 9.46 -13.91 -15.25
CA SER A 112 8.55 -15.05 -15.12
C SER A 112 7.10 -14.61 -14.92
N GLU A 113 6.13 -15.47 -15.27
CA GLU A 113 4.69 -15.17 -15.08
C GLU A 113 4.34 -14.81 -13.62
N PRO A 114 4.86 -15.49 -12.57
CA PRO A 114 4.61 -15.10 -11.18
C PRO A 114 5.15 -13.72 -10.82
N VAL A 115 6.34 -13.35 -11.31
CA VAL A 115 6.92 -12.02 -11.06
C VAL A 115 6.11 -10.95 -11.77
N ALA A 116 5.69 -11.17 -13.02
CA ALA A 116 4.79 -10.25 -13.73
C ALA A 116 3.46 -10.06 -12.98
N ALA A 117 2.89 -11.15 -12.45
CA ALA A 117 1.66 -11.12 -11.67
C ALA A 117 1.82 -10.29 -10.39
N LEU A 118 2.90 -10.51 -9.63
CA LEU A 118 3.26 -9.71 -8.46
C LEU A 118 3.37 -8.23 -8.80
N LEU A 119 4.14 -7.87 -9.83
CA LEU A 119 4.36 -6.48 -10.21
C LEU A 119 3.09 -5.78 -10.72
N ILE A 120 2.21 -6.49 -11.44
CA ILE A 120 0.90 -5.96 -11.85
C ILE A 120 0.01 -5.64 -10.64
N GLU A 121 -0.04 -6.54 -9.66
CA GLU A 121 -0.81 -6.34 -8.43
C GLU A 121 -0.26 -5.17 -7.59
N VAL A 122 1.08 -5.06 -7.51
CA VAL A 122 1.75 -3.97 -6.82
C VAL A 122 1.55 -2.63 -7.55
N ALA A 123 1.67 -2.60 -8.88
CA ALA A 123 1.43 -1.40 -9.68
C ALA A 123 -0.02 -0.91 -9.57
N TRP A 124 -0.97 -1.85 -9.50
CA TRP A 124 -2.38 -1.55 -9.19
C TRP A 124 -2.54 -0.95 -7.80
N ALA A 125 -1.94 -1.56 -6.77
CA ALA A 125 -2.00 -1.05 -5.40
C ALA A 125 -1.32 0.33 -5.22
N ALA A 126 -0.25 0.58 -5.99
CA ALA A 126 0.46 1.85 -6.03
C ALA A 126 -0.29 2.95 -6.80
N GLY A 127 -1.41 2.61 -7.45
CA GLY A 127 -2.21 3.53 -8.26
C GLY A 127 -1.60 3.85 -9.64
N LEU A 128 -0.56 3.12 -10.06
CA LEU A 128 0.10 3.30 -11.36
C LEU A 128 -0.70 2.66 -12.50
N LEU A 129 -1.51 1.64 -12.19
CA LEU A 129 -2.41 0.96 -13.12
C LEU A 129 -3.87 1.26 -12.77
N GLY A 130 -4.72 1.43 -13.78
CA GLY A 130 -6.14 1.72 -13.60
C GLY A 130 -7.03 1.16 -14.71
N GLU A 131 -8.33 1.16 -14.45
CA GLU A 131 -9.34 0.78 -15.43
C GLU A 131 -9.71 1.98 -16.32
N SER A 132 -9.94 1.70 -17.60
CA SER A 132 -10.41 2.67 -18.58
C SER A 132 -11.39 2.00 -19.53
N SER A 133 -12.40 2.74 -20.00
CA SER A 133 -13.29 2.27 -21.06
C SER A 133 -12.68 2.55 -22.42
N SER A 134 -12.53 1.52 -23.25
CA SER A 134 -12.22 1.69 -24.68
C SER A 134 -13.34 2.45 -25.40
N GLN A 135 -13.04 3.01 -26.57
CA GLN A 135 -14.07 3.67 -27.42
C GLN A 135 -15.22 2.73 -27.81
N ALA A 136 -14.97 1.41 -27.85
CA ALA A 136 -15.98 0.39 -28.12
C ALA A 136 -16.75 -0.06 -26.85
N GLY A 137 -16.52 0.60 -25.70
CA GLY A 137 -17.23 0.34 -24.44
C GLY A 137 -16.69 -0.82 -23.61
N TYR A 138 -15.65 -1.53 -24.07
CA TYR A 138 -15.02 -2.59 -23.28
C TYR A 138 -14.06 -2.02 -22.24
N ALA A 139 -14.10 -2.54 -21.02
CA ALA A 139 -13.14 -2.22 -19.96
C ALA A 139 -11.76 -2.80 -20.26
N GLN A 140 -10.72 -2.02 -20.01
CA GLN A 140 -9.32 -2.37 -20.24
C GLN A 140 -8.43 -1.77 -19.15
N TYR A 141 -7.27 -2.39 -18.92
CA TYR A 141 -6.26 -1.88 -18.00
C TYR A 141 -5.22 -1.05 -18.74
N LEU A 142 -4.91 0.12 -18.18
CA LEU A 142 -3.98 1.10 -18.72
C LEU A 142 -3.20 1.78 -17.59
N PRO A 143 -1.97 2.25 -17.84
CA PRO A 143 -1.29 3.14 -16.90
C PRO A 143 -2.14 4.38 -16.60
N THR A 144 -2.13 4.81 -15.34
CA THR A 144 -2.81 6.03 -14.91
C THR A 144 -1.95 7.25 -15.20
N VAL A 145 -2.51 8.45 -15.10
CA VAL A 145 -1.72 9.70 -15.14
C VAL A 145 -0.66 9.80 -14.03
N THR A 146 -0.80 9.05 -12.93
CA THR A 146 0.18 9.07 -11.83
C THR A 146 1.45 8.25 -12.17
N TYR A 147 1.39 7.40 -13.19
CA TYR A 147 2.55 6.69 -13.72
C TYR A 147 3.59 7.65 -14.29
N ASP A 148 3.16 8.68 -15.02
CA ASP A 148 4.07 9.64 -15.64
C ASP A 148 4.86 10.42 -14.56
N GLY A 149 4.20 10.79 -13.46
CA GLY A 149 4.84 11.42 -12.30
C GLY A 149 5.76 10.47 -11.52
N TRP A 150 5.37 9.20 -11.36
CA TRP A 150 6.23 8.17 -10.76
C TRP A 150 7.51 7.97 -11.58
N ARG A 151 7.39 7.88 -12.91
CA ARG A 151 8.52 7.68 -13.83
C ARG A 151 9.54 8.82 -13.77
N ALA A 152 9.08 10.04 -13.49
CA ALA A 152 9.95 11.21 -13.34
C ALA A 152 10.71 11.26 -11.99
N SER A 153 10.38 10.41 -11.02
CA SER A 153 11.03 10.37 -9.70
C SER A 153 12.34 9.56 -9.69
N GLY A 154 13.19 9.83 -8.71
CA GLY A 154 14.38 9.02 -8.42
C GLY A 154 14.05 7.56 -8.12
N ILE A 155 15.03 6.67 -8.31
CA ILE A 155 14.83 5.21 -8.22
C ILE A 155 14.40 4.79 -6.81
N ALA A 156 15.04 5.31 -5.75
CA ALA A 156 14.65 4.98 -4.38
C ALA A 156 13.23 5.45 -4.05
N THR A 157 12.83 6.65 -4.49
CA THR A 157 11.45 7.14 -4.33
C THR A 157 10.44 6.26 -5.07
N ARG A 158 10.79 5.85 -6.31
CA ARG A 158 9.97 4.91 -7.10
C ARG A 158 9.81 3.56 -6.40
N TRP A 159 10.90 3.04 -5.84
CA TRP A 159 10.91 1.78 -5.08
C TRP A 159 10.07 1.87 -3.80
N VAL A 160 10.26 2.90 -2.97
CA VAL A 160 9.50 3.10 -1.72
C VAL A 160 8.00 3.09 -1.99
N ARG A 161 7.54 3.72 -3.09
CA ARG A 161 6.13 3.71 -3.46
C ARG A 161 5.60 2.29 -3.75
N LEU A 162 6.38 1.46 -4.45
CA LEU A 162 6.01 0.09 -4.78
C LEU A 162 6.08 -0.83 -3.55
N ALA A 163 7.16 -0.74 -2.77
CA ALA A 163 7.33 -1.50 -1.54
C ALA A 163 6.22 -1.18 -0.51
N SER A 164 5.89 0.11 -0.32
CA SER A 164 4.79 0.54 0.54
C SER A 164 3.43 0.04 0.05
N ALA A 165 3.21 0.05 -1.27
CA ALA A 165 1.98 -0.46 -1.86
C ALA A 165 1.83 -1.97 -1.64
N TRP A 166 2.91 -2.74 -1.80
CA TRP A 166 2.92 -4.17 -1.49
C TRP A 166 2.64 -4.38 0.00
N LEU A 167 3.34 -3.71 0.92
CA LEU A 167 3.11 -3.84 2.37
C LEU A 167 1.64 -3.55 2.76
N GLY A 168 1.04 -2.52 2.16
CA GLY A 168 -0.32 -2.06 2.50
C GLY A 168 -1.48 -2.76 1.78
N MET A 169 -1.25 -3.49 0.69
CA MET A 169 -2.36 -4.10 -0.08
C MET A 169 -2.97 -5.30 0.66
N SER A 170 -4.26 -5.59 0.43
CA SER A 170 -4.97 -6.75 0.97
C SER A 170 -4.90 -8.01 0.08
N ARG A 171 -4.02 -7.98 -0.93
CA ARG A 171 -3.96 -8.96 -2.02
C ARG A 171 -2.80 -9.93 -1.83
N GLU A 172 -2.96 -11.18 -2.25
CA GLU A 172 -1.95 -12.25 -2.16
C GLU A 172 -1.59 -12.76 -3.58
N PRO A 173 -0.65 -12.13 -4.28
CA PRO A 173 -0.33 -12.43 -5.68
C PRO A 173 0.11 -13.87 -5.93
N ALA A 174 0.73 -14.52 -4.94
CA ALA A 174 1.16 -15.92 -5.02
C ALA A 174 0.06 -16.94 -5.35
N VAL A 175 -1.22 -16.58 -5.17
CA VAL A 175 -2.35 -17.46 -5.55
C VAL A 175 -2.71 -17.39 -7.04
N ILE A 176 -2.18 -16.40 -7.76
CA ILE A 176 -2.43 -16.22 -9.19
C ILE A 176 -1.84 -17.42 -9.96
N GLY A 177 -2.63 -17.96 -10.89
CA GLY A 177 -2.27 -19.17 -11.64
C GLY A 177 -2.64 -20.48 -10.94
N GLN A 178 -2.99 -20.46 -9.64
CA GLN A 178 -3.53 -21.63 -8.95
C GLN A 178 -4.97 -21.91 -9.41
N ARG A 179 -5.44 -23.15 -9.20
CA ARG A 179 -6.80 -23.56 -9.53
C ARG A 179 -7.66 -23.59 -8.28
N ASP A 180 -8.72 -22.79 -8.28
CA ASP A 180 -9.80 -22.84 -7.29
C ASP A 180 -11.09 -23.30 -7.98
N ASP A 181 -11.73 -24.34 -7.43
CA ASP A 181 -12.95 -24.97 -7.95
C ASP A 181 -13.07 -25.01 -9.50
N ARG A 182 -12.01 -25.55 -10.14
CA ARG A 182 -11.81 -25.70 -11.61
C ARG A 182 -11.47 -24.43 -12.41
N ARG A 183 -11.39 -23.24 -11.80
CA ARG A 183 -11.00 -21.99 -12.47
C ARG A 183 -9.60 -21.54 -12.06
N VAL A 184 -8.88 -20.93 -12.99
CA VAL A 184 -7.55 -20.36 -12.72
C VAL A 184 -7.73 -18.96 -12.16
N VAL A 185 -7.09 -18.68 -11.03
CA VAL A 185 -7.07 -17.36 -10.41
C VAL A 185 -6.28 -16.40 -11.30
N ASN A 186 -6.93 -15.33 -11.76
CA ASN A 186 -6.33 -14.33 -12.65
C ASN A 186 -5.79 -13.12 -11.87
N ALA A 187 -4.74 -12.49 -12.38
CA ALA A 187 -4.24 -11.21 -11.83
C ALA A 187 -5.33 -10.13 -11.91
N LEU A 188 -5.37 -9.22 -10.93
CA LEU A 188 -6.38 -8.18 -10.72
C LEU A 188 -7.82 -8.69 -10.50
N SER A 189 -8.03 -10.00 -10.35
CA SER A 189 -9.34 -10.55 -10.01
C SER A 189 -9.65 -10.42 -8.51
N ASN A 190 -10.93 -10.50 -8.12
CA ASN A 190 -11.32 -10.47 -6.71
C ASN A 190 -10.86 -11.71 -5.92
N GLU A 191 -10.58 -12.82 -6.60
CA GLU A 191 -10.12 -14.09 -6.01
C GLU A 191 -8.70 -13.98 -5.39
N VAL A 192 -7.98 -12.88 -5.64
CA VAL A 192 -6.65 -12.59 -5.06
C VAL A 192 -6.75 -11.88 -3.70
N GLU A 193 -7.92 -11.34 -3.34
CA GLU A 193 -8.11 -10.68 -2.04
C GLU A 193 -7.99 -11.68 -0.88
N ARG A 194 -7.30 -11.28 0.19
CA ARG A 194 -7.15 -12.07 1.42
C ARG A 194 -7.17 -11.14 2.62
N VAL A 195 -8.16 -11.32 3.47
CA VAL A 195 -8.24 -10.61 4.76
C VAL A 195 -7.00 -10.93 5.58
N GLY A 196 -6.33 -9.91 6.11
CA GLY A 196 -5.12 -10.04 6.90
C GLY A 196 -3.82 -10.19 6.11
N ALA A 197 -3.83 -10.12 4.77
CA ALA A 197 -2.60 -10.25 3.97
C ALA A 197 -1.55 -9.19 4.31
N SER A 198 -1.96 -7.91 4.37
CA SER A 198 -1.08 -6.80 4.77
C SER A 198 -0.44 -7.05 6.12
N ARG A 199 -1.27 -7.39 7.11
CA ARG A 199 -0.78 -7.68 8.47
C ARG A 199 0.14 -8.89 8.52
N ARG A 200 -0.15 -9.98 7.82
CA ARG A 200 0.73 -11.17 7.81
C ARG A 200 2.09 -10.82 7.22
N ARG A 201 2.13 -10.05 6.13
CA ARG A 201 3.39 -9.58 5.55
C ARG A 201 4.17 -8.71 6.54
N GLY A 202 3.50 -7.74 7.18
CA GLY A 202 4.08 -6.94 8.26
C GLY A 202 4.66 -7.83 9.37
N ALA A 203 3.86 -8.75 9.91
CA ALA A 203 4.29 -9.62 11.01
C ALA A 203 5.51 -10.48 10.66
N VAL A 204 5.56 -11.08 9.46
CA VAL A 204 6.73 -11.85 9.00
C VAL A 204 7.98 -10.98 8.93
N LEU A 205 7.85 -9.76 8.37
CA LEU A 205 8.97 -8.85 8.25
C LEU A 205 9.37 -8.21 9.59
N ASP A 206 8.43 -8.01 10.51
CA ASP A 206 8.68 -7.53 11.88
C ASP A 206 9.49 -8.55 12.68
N VAL A 207 9.25 -9.85 12.50
CA VAL A 207 10.12 -10.90 13.09
C VAL A 207 11.55 -10.71 12.61
N LEU A 208 11.79 -10.59 11.29
CA LEU A 208 13.13 -10.34 10.76
C LEU A 208 13.71 -8.99 11.18
N GLY A 209 12.86 -7.97 11.29
CA GLY A 209 13.19 -6.62 11.75
C GLY A 209 13.63 -6.57 13.21
N SER A 210 13.12 -7.48 14.05
CA SER A 210 13.51 -7.62 15.46
C SER A 210 14.86 -8.32 15.66
N LEU A 211 15.34 -9.07 14.66
CA LEU A 211 16.66 -9.70 14.69
C LEU A 211 17.78 -8.69 14.37
N PRO A 212 19.03 -8.94 14.82
CA PRO A 212 20.18 -8.13 14.44
C PRO A 212 20.33 -7.99 12.91
N PRO A 213 20.88 -6.87 12.40
CA PRO A 213 21.17 -6.72 10.98
C PRO A 213 21.97 -7.90 10.42
N GLY A 214 21.61 -8.39 9.23
CA GLY A 214 22.26 -9.55 8.61
C GLY A 214 21.81 -10.92 9.13
N ALA A 215 20.98 -10.99 10.17
CA ALA A 215 20.40 -12.26 10.64
C ALA A 215 19.37 -12.81 9.65
N VAL A 216 19.43 -14.13 9.45
CA VAL A 216 18.53 -14.93 8.62
C VAL A 216 17.82 -15.93 9.53
N LEU A 217 16.51 -16.04 9.38
CA LEU A 217 15.68 -17.02 10.05
C LEU A 217 14.83 -17.75 9.01
N ASP A 218 14.71 -19.06 9.16
CA ASP A 218 13.94 -19.90 8.25
C ASP A 218 12.42 -19.72 8.45
N PRO A 219 11.60 -20.11 7.46
CA PRO A 219 10.15 -19.97 7.56
C PRO A 219 9.52 -20.68 8.77
N GLU A 220 10.08 -21.82 9.20
CA GLU A 220 9.58 -22.55 10.37
C GLU A 220 9.88 -21.78 11.67
N GLY A 221 11.11 -21.26 11.81
CA GLY A 221 11.47 -20.38 12.92
C GLY A 221 10.60 -19.13 13.01
N ILE A 222 10.30 -18.49 11.87
CA ILE A 222 9.39 -17.34 11.83
C ILE A 222 7.99 -17.72 12.33
N VAL A 223 7.45 -18.85 11.87
CA VAL A 223 6.12 -19.32 12.31
C VAL A 223 6.11 -19.68 13.79
N ALA A 224 7.19 -20.25 14.32
CA ALA A 224 7.32 -20.52 15.75
C ALA A 224 7.26 -19.21 16.57
N VAL A 225 8.01 -18.19 16.15
CA VAL A 225 7.98 -16.87 16.81
C VAL A 225 6.59 -16.23 16.72
N LEU A 226 5.96 -16.24 15.54
CA LEU A 226 4.61 -15.68 15.36
C LEU A 226 3.56 -16.44 16.18
N THR A 227 3.68 -17.76 16.28
CA THR A 227 2.80 -18.61 17.10
C THR A 227 2.93 -18.27 18.58
N TRP A 228 4.15 -18.01 19.04
CA TRP A 228 4.42 -17.58 20.41
C TRP A 228 3.91 -16.17 20.71
N GLN A 229 4.14 -15.21 19.81
CA GLN A 229 3.68 -13.81 19.96
C GLN A 229 2.15 -13.69 19.87
N GLU A 230 1.53 -14.44 18.97
CA GLU A 230 0.11 -14.31 18.62
C GLU A 230 -0.61 -15.67 18.57
N PRO A 231 -0.71 -16.40 19.69
CA PRO A 231 -1.17 -17.80 19.70
C PRO A 231 -2.60 -17.98 19.19
N ARG A 232 -3.48 -16.97 19.35
CA ARG A 232 -4.84 -16.99 18.78
C ARG A 232 -4.88 -16.93 17.26
N ARG A 233 -3.77 -16.54 16.63
CA ARG A 233 -3.62 -16.35 15.18
C ARG A 233 -2.69 -17.39 14.58
N ALA A 234 -2.08 -18.26 15.40
CA ALA A 234 -1.17 -19.32 14.98
C ALA A 234 -1.81 -20.27 13.95
N THR A 235 -3.12 -20.51 14.01
CA THR A 235 -3.84 -21.32 13.01
C THR A 235 -3.81 -20.73 11.60
N GLN A 236 -3.50 -19.44 11.46
CA GLN A 236 -3.33 -18.74 10.18
C GLN A 236 -1.85 -18.62 9.77
N ALA A 237 -0.93 -18.91 10.68
CA ALA A 237 0.50 -18.92 10.40
C ALA A 237 0.87 -20.25 9.75
N SER A 238 1.42 -20.19 8.54
CA SER A 238 1.88 -21.35 7.79
C SER A 238 3.28 -21.09 7.27
N SER A 239 4.16 -22.09 7.38
CA SER A 239 5.53 -22.01 6.86
C SER A 239 5.53 -21.70 5.36
N ALA A 240 4.57 -22.24 4.61
CA ALA A 240 4.40 -21.93 3.18
C ALA A 240 4.03 -20.45 2.91
N ALA A 241 3.18 -19.86 3.76
CA ALA A 241 2.80 -18.46 3.63
C ALA A 241 3.94 -17.51 4.03
N ALA A 242 4.72 -17.88 5.05
CA ALA A 242 5.94 -17.17 5.44
C ALA A 242 6.98 -17.23 4.31
N ALA A 243 7.28 -18.42 3.77
CA ALA A 243 8.21 -18.61 2.65
C ALA A 243 7.79 -17.80 1.41
N THR A 244 6.49 -17.76 1.12
CA THR A 244 5.93 -16.96 0.02
C THR A 244 6.16 -15.46 0.26
N THR A 245 5.90 -14.98 1.48
CA THR A 245 6.15 -13.59 1.86
C THR A 245 7.63 -13.22 1.71
N LEU A 246 8.54 -14.11 2.12
CA LEU A 246 9.99 -13.90 1.96
C LEU A 246 10.41 -13.88 0.49
N THR A 247 9.83 -14.76 -0.34
CA THR A 247 10.09 -14.79 -1.79
C THR A 247 9.65 -13.50 -2.47
N GLU A 248 8.44 -13.03 -2.16
CA GLU A 248 7.93 -11.75 -2.69
C GLU A 248 8.78 -10.57 -2.17
N ALA A 249 9.13 -10.56 -0.88
CA ALA A 249 9.98 -9.53 -0.30
C ALA A 249 11.37 -9.47 -0.96
N ALA A 250 11.99 -10.63 -1.19
CA ALA A 250 13.24 -10.72 -1.95
C ALA A 250 13.04 -10.19 -3.37
N THR A 251 12.00 -10.63 -4.09
CA THR A 251 11.70 -10.18 -5.47
C THR A 251 11.53 -8.66 -5.57
N LEU A 252 10.96 -8.02 -4.55
CA LEU A 252 10.75 -6.57 -4.48
C LEU A 252 11.96 -5.81 -3.92
N GLY A 253 13.06 -6.48 -3.58
CA GLY A 253 14.27 -5.85 -3.04
C GLY A 253 14.15 -5.40 -1.58
N LEU A 254 13.21 -5.95 -0.81
CA LEU A 254 13.13 -5.74 0.64
C LEU A 254 14.16 -6.58 1.41
N ALA A 255 14.53 -7.73 0.85
CA ALA A 255 15.50 -8.67 1.42
C ALA A 255 16.59 -9.02 0.41
N GLY A 256 17.81 -9.25 0.90
CA GLY A 256 18.95 -9.71 0.13
C GLY A 256 19.66 -10.83 0.88
N LEU A 257 20.10 -11.88 0.18
CA LEU A 257 20.75 -13.05 0.80
C LEU A 257 19.94 -13.66 1.97
N ASP A 258 18.61 -13.69 1.82
CA ASP A 258 17.63 -14.16 2.80
C ASP A 258 17.52 -13.33 4.10
N ALA A 259 18.18 -12.17 4.17
CA ALA A 259 18.10 -11.24 5.30
C ALA A 259 17.40 -9.93 4.90
N LEU A 260 16.72 -9.29 5.86
CA LEU A 260 16.06 -8.01 5.67
C LEU A 260 17.08 -6.85 5.59
N SER A 261 17.01 -6.03 4.54
CA SER A 261 17.93 -4.92 4.31
C SER A 261 17.72 -3.76 5.29
N GLY A 262 18.77 -2.96 5.51
CA GLY A 262 18.76 -1.78 6.37
C GLY A 262 17.73 -0.74 5.96
N PHE A 263 17.65 -0.42 4.66
CA PHE A 263 16.66 0.52 4.14
C PHE A 263 15.22 -0.01 4.24
N SER A 264 15.02 -1.32 4.21
CA SER A 264 13.70 -1.94 4.43
C SER A 264 13.30 -1.93 5.90
N ARG A 265 14.25 -2.10 6.83
CA ARG A 265 14.01 -1.91 8.26
C ARG A 265 13.55 -0.49 8.55
N LEU A 266 14.17 0.51 7.91
CA LEU A 266 13.74 1.90 7.99
C LEU A 266 12.34 2.11 7.38
N LEU A 267 12.01 1.44 6.27
CA LEU A 267 10.67 1.50 5.69
C LEU A 267 9.58 0.94 6.62
N LEU A 268 9.88 -0.10 7.39
CA LEU A 268 8.94 -0.70 8.35
C LEU A 268 8.75 0.15 9.62
N THR A 269 9.77 0.92 10.01
CA THR A 269 9.73 1.76 11.22
C THR A 269 9.35 3.21 10.95
N ASP A 270 9.58 3.73 9.74
CA ASP A 270 9.14 5.06 9.34
C ASP A 270 7.60 5.09 9.43
N PRO A 271 7.00 5.98 10.24
CA PRO A 271 5.56 6.14 10.22
C PRO A 271 5.18 6.63 8.83
N VAL A 272 4.57 5.76 8.02
CA VAL A 272 3.91 6.15 6.77
C VAL A 272 3.06 7.37 7.11
N ALA A 273 3.37 8.50 6.48
CA ALA A 273 2.69 9.78 6.71
C ALA A 273 1.18 9.51 6.78
N SER A 274 0.67 9.45 8.01
CA SER A 274 -0.74 9.19 8.22
C SER A 274 -1.45 10.47 7.82
N ASP A 275 -2.53 10.37 7.04
CA ASP A 275 -3.47 11.46 6.76
C ASP A 275 -4.09 12.08 8.04
N ASP A 276 -3.71 11.57 9.21
CA ASP A 276 -4.08 11.95 10.57
C ASP A 276 -3.40 13.25 11.07
N ASP A 277 -2.58 13.91 10.24
CA ASP A 277 -2.08 15.27 10.47
C ASP A 277 -2.07 16.13 9.18
N PRO A 278 -3.26 16.50 8.66
CA PRO A 278 -3.37 17.30 7.44
C PRO A 278 -2.89 18.76 7.63
N LEU A 279 -2.54 19.15 8.85
CA LEU A 279 -2.13 20.51 9.21
C LEU A 279 -0.66 20.60 9.65
N GLY A 280 0.08 19.49 9.69
CA GLY A 280 1.50 19.44 10.06
C GLY A 280 1.78 19.96 11.48
N VAL A 281 0.82 19.82 12.40
CA VAL A 281 0.91 20.38 13.75
C VAL A 281 1.74 19.51 14.69
N ARG A 282 1.92 18.22 14.37
CA ARG A 282 2.88 17.36 15.07
C ARG A 282 4.27 17.78 14.61
N GLY A 283 5.06 18.35 15.51
CA GLY A 283 6.44 18.82 15.27
C GLY A 283 7.45 17.70 14.95
N GLY A 284 7.18 16.90 13.93
CA GLY A 284 8.20 16.24 13.13
C GLY A 284 8.72 17.22 12.09
N ASP A 285 9.94 17.00 11.62
CA ASP A 285 10.53 17.76 10.52
C ASP A 285 9.51 17.90 9.35
N PRO A 286 9.54 19.01 8.58
CA PRO A 286 8.77 19.12 7.33
C PRO A 286 8.97 17.85 6.52
N PRO A 287 7.99 17.33 5.74
CA PRO A 287 8.03 16.00 5.15
C PRO A 287 9.36 15.77 4.46
N GLY A 288 10.29 15.20 5.23
CA GLY A 288 11.65 14.99 4.83
C GLY A 288 11.62 13.80 3.90
N GLU A 289 12.54 13.79 2.96
CA GLU A 289 12.82 12.57 2.22
C GLU A 289 13.02 11.41 3.21
N SER A 290 12.19 10.36 3.06
CA SER A 290 12.12 9.23 4.00
C SER A 290 13.52 8.67 4.27
N SER A 291 13.76 8.25 5.50
CA SER A 291 15.06 7.68 5.91
C SER A 291 15.43 6.49 5.01
N ALA A 292 14.44 5.69 4.60
CA ALA A 292 14.61 4.59 3.66
C ALA A 292 15.08 5.06 2.27
N VAL A 293 14.57 6.18 1.76
CA VAL A 293 14.98 6.75 0.46
C VAL A 293 16.45 7.14 0.50
N LYS A 294 16.86 7.92 1.52
CA LYS A 294 18.26 8.37 1.67
C LYS A 294 19.25 7.21 1.77
N THR A 295 18.92 6.19 2.57
CA THR A 295 19.78 5.01 2.72
C THR A 295 19.88 4.22 1.42
N LEU A 296 18.76 4.00 0.72
CA LEU A 296 18.77 3.30 -0.56
C LEU A 296 19.53 4.09 -1.63
N ASP A 297 19.35 5.40 -1.73
CA ASP A 297 20.09 6.24 -2.69
C ASP A 297 21.61 6.19 -2.47
N THR A 298 22.08 6.00 -1.24
CA THR A 298 23.52 5.84 -0.95
C THR A 298 24.07 4.49 -1.44
N LEU A 299 23.21 3.47 -1.61
CA LEU A 299 23.58 2.13 -2.04
C LEU A 299 23.42 1.94 -3.55
N LEU A 300 22.55 2.73 -4.18
CA LEU A 300 22.35 2.70 -5.62
C LEU A 300 23.57 3.33 -6.32
N PRO A 301 23.95 2.83 -7.50
CA PRO A 301 24.94 3.52 -8.32
C PRO A 301 24.47 4.94 -8.61
N ASP A 302 25.37 5.91 -8.48
CA ASP A 302 25.06 7.31 -8.78
C ASP A 302 24.39 7.41 -10.15
N PRO A 303 23.19 8.02 -10.25
CA PRO A 303 22.54 8.25 -11.52
C PRO A 303 23.49 9.01 -12.44
N VAL A 304 23.76 8.44 -13.61
CA VAL A 304 24.68 9.06 -14.55
C VAL A 304 23.91 10.04 -15.41
N ASP A 305 24.44 11.25 -15.51
CA ASP A 305 23.96 12.29 -16.41
C ASP A 305 24.77 12.32 -17.72
N ARG A 306 25.79 11.45 -17.83
CA ARG A 306 26.69 11.34 -18.99
C ARG A 306 26.58 9.99 -19.72
N ILE A 307 26.84 10.06 -21.03
CA ILE A 307 26.83 8.90 -21.94
C ILE A 307 28.16 8.77 -22.69
N LEU A 308 28.48 7.56 -23.13
CA LEU A 308 29.64 7.27 -23.98
C LEU A 308 29.17 6.97 -25.40
N LEU A 309 29.55 7.82 -26.34
CA LEU A 309 29.21 7.64 -27.76
C LEU A 309 30.33 6.88 -28.49
N GLN A 310 29.95 5.82 -29.18
CA GLN A 310 30.85 4.99 -29.99
C GLN A 310 30.64 5.26 -31.49
N THR A 311 31.64 4.89 -32.31
CA THR A 311 31.64 5.15 -33.76
C THR A 311 30.67 4.28 -34.55
N ASP A 312 30.21 3.19 -33.97
CA ASP A 312 29.23 2.23 -34.52
C ASP A 312 27.77 2.62 -34.24
N LEU A 313 27.55 3.87 -33.77
CA LEU A 313 26.25 4.44 -33.36
C LEU A 313 25.71 3.88 -32.04
N SER A 314 26.54 3.17 -31.28
CA SER A 314 26.21 2.68 -29.94
C SER A 314 26.41 3.78 -28.90
N VAL A 315 25.51 3.81 -27.91
CA VAL A 315 25.51 4.70 -26.77
C VAL A 315 25.56 3.85 -25.52
N VAL A 316 26.68 3.90 -24.80
CA VAL A 316 26.88 3.17 -23.56
C VAL A 316 26.62 4.10 -22.38
N VAL A 317 25.70 3.69 -21.50
CA VAL A 317 25.37 4.41 -20.27
C VAL A 317 26.05 3.68 -19.12
N PRO A 318 27.07 4.28 -18.46
CA PRO A 318 27.91 3.58 -17.47
C PRO A 318 27.19 3.26 -16.15
N GLY A 319 25.96 3.73 -15.95
CA GLY A 319 25.13 3.49 -14.78
C GLY A 319 23.65 3.72 -15.11
N PRO A 320 22.74 3.70 -14.12
CA PRO A 320 21.34 4.03 -14.35
C PRO A 320 21.23 5.51 -14.79
N PRO A 321 20.59 5.81 -15.94
CA PRO A 321 20.45 7.19 -16.38
C PRO A 321 19.56 7.99 -15.44
N GLU A 322 19.92 9.24 -15.18
CA GLU A 322 19.03 10.21 -14.52
C GLU A 322 17.67 10.30 -15.26
N PRO A 323 16.52 10.52 -14.58
CA PRO A 323 15.19 10.54 -15.23
C PRO A 323 15.08 11.43 -16.48
N ALA A 324 15.75 12.59 -16.47
CA ALA A 324 15.83 13.47 -17.63
C ALA A 324 16.57 12.81 -18.81
N LEU A 325 17.76 12.26 -18.55
CA LEU A 325 18.57 11.56 -19.55
C LEU A 325 17.83 10.32 -20.09
N ALA A 326 17.16 9.56 -19.23
CA ALA A 326 16.39 8.38 -19.63
C ALA A 326 15.26 8.74 -20.61
N THR A 327 14.58 9.86 -20.37
CA THR A 327 13.51 10.37 -21.26
C THR A 327 14.08 10.85 -22.59
N GLU A 328 15.22 11.55 -22.56
CA GLU A 328 15.91 12.00 -23.78
C GLU A 328 16.43 10.80 -24.61
N LEU A 329 17.01 9.78 -23.97
CA LEU A 329 17.49 8.56 -24.63
C LEU A 329 16.37 7.74 -25.25
N ALA A 330 15.22 7.60 -24.59
CA ALA A 330 14.07 6.88 -25.14
C ALA A 330 13.53 7.51 -26.45
N LEU A 331 13.74 8.82 -26.63
CA LEU A 331 13.38 9.53 -27.86
C LEU A 331 14.42 9.36 -28.96
N LEU A 332 15.71 9.40 -28.62
CA LEU A 332 16.81 9.47 -29.60
C LEU A 332 17.49 8.12 -29.91
N ALA A 333 17.27 7.09 -29.11
CA ALA A 333 17.92 5.79 -29.28
C ALA A 333 16.99 4.61 -28.94
N ASP A 334 17.32 3.44 -29.46
CA ASP A 334 16.64 2.18 -29.16
C ASP A 334 17.48 1.37 -28.17
N GLN A 335 16.87 0.82 -27.12
CA GLN A 335 17.60 0.04 -26.10
C GLN A 335 17.90 -1.38 -26.61
N GLU A 336 19.19 -1.73 -26.72
CA GLU A 336 19.62 -3.11 -27.08
C GLU A 336 19.92 -3.94 -25.83
N SER A 337 20.34 -3.31 -24.73
CA SER A 337 20.64 -3.94 -23.44
C SER A 337 20.51 -2.91 -22.29
N PRO A 338 20.53 -3.32 -21.00
CA PRO A 338 20.32 -2.39 -19.88
C PRO A 338 21.19 -1.13 -19.90
N SER A 339 22.45 -1.26 -20.34
CA SER A 339 23.42 -0.17 -20.43
C SER A 339 23.78 0.25 -21.86
N VAL A 340 23.20 -0.38 -22.89
CA VAL A 340 23.58 -0.14 -24.30
C VAL A 340 22.35 0.23 -25.12
N PHE A 341 22.43 1.40 -25.75
CA PHE A 341 21.42 1.92 -26.65
C PHE A 341 22.05 2.13 -28.03
N ARG A 342 21.22 2.17 -29.07
CA ARG A 342 21.67 2.37 -30.44
C ARG A 342 20.92 3.50 -31.11
N ILE A 343 21.66 4.43 -31.71
CA ILE A 343 21.10 5.50 -32.52
C ILE A 343 20.84 4.97 -33.92
N THR A 344 19.56 4.88 -34.28
CA THR A 344 19.09 4.43 -35.59
C THR A 344 18.46 5.59 -36.38
N PRO A 345 18.38 5.54 -37.73
CA PRO A 345 17.66 6.54 -38.50
C PRO A 345 16.19 6.73 -38.06
N ALA A 346 15.55 5.66 -37.59
CA ALA A 346 14.18 5.69 -37.09
C ALA A 346 14.07 6.43 -35.74
N SER A 347 15.01 6.17 -34.81
CA SER A 347 15.08 6.88 -33.53
C SER A 347 15.37 8.39 -33.70
N VAL A 348 16.27 8.76 -34.62
CA VAL A 348 16.52 10.19 -34.94
C VAL A 348 15.25 10.84 -35.50
N ARG A 349 14.53 10.16 -36.41
CA ARG A 349 13.26 10.68 -36.93
C ARG A 349 12.22 10.84 -35.82
N ARG A 350 12.11 9.88 -34.90
CA ARG A 350 11.21 9.95 -33.72
C ARG A 350 11.49 11.21 -32.88
N ALA A 351 12.76 11.53 -32.64
CA ALA A 351 13.14 12.73 -31.92
C ALA A 351 12.75 14.02 -32.68
N LEU A 352 13.00 14.07 -34.00
CA LEU A 352 12.62 15.22 -34.83
C LEU A 352 11.08 15.41 -34.91
N ASP A 353 10.32 14.32 -35.02
CA ASP A 353 8.84 14.36 -35.02
C ASP A 353 8.26 14.81 -33.68
N SER A 354 9.03 14.64 -32.59
CA SER A 354 8.70 15.12 -31.24
C SER A 354 9.06 16.61 -31.03
N GLY A 355 9.56 17.29 -32.06
CA GLY A 355 9.82 18.73 -32.05
C GLY A 355 11.27 19.15 -31.83
N PHE A 356 12.21 18.21 -31.71
CA PHE A 356 13.64 18.55 -31.64
C PHE A 356 14.18 18.97 -33.02
N SER A 357 15.06 19.97 -33.05
CA SER A 357 15.84 20.28 -34.25
C SER A 357 17.17 19.51 -34.27
N ALA A 358 17.82 19.43 -35.43
CA ALA A 358 19.18 18.86 -35.52
C ALA A 358 20.16 19.57 -34.55
N GLY A 359 20.04 20.89 -34.41
CA GLY A 359 20.86 21.67 -33.49
C GLY A 359 20.63 21.30 -32.03
N ASP A 360 19.38 21.04 -31.64
CA ASP A 360 19.04 20.59 -30.29
C ASP A 360 19.61 19.21 -30.01
N LEU A 361 19.54 18.29 -30.97
CA LEU A 361 20.11 16.94 -30.83
C LEU A 361 21.65 16.98 -30.71
N HIS A 362 22.32 17.80 -31.52
CA HIS A 362 23.76 18.02 -31.38
C HIS A 362 24.13 18.65 -30.04
N THR A 363 23.35 19.63 -29.59
CA THR A 363 23.57 20.30 -28.30
C THR A 363 23.37 19.32 -27.14
N PHE A 364 22.32 18.50 -27.19
CA PHE A 364 22.05 17.44 -26.23
C PHE A 364 23.23 16.44 -26.17
N LEU A 365 23.65 15.89 -27.31
CA LEU A 365 24.75 14.93 -27.36
C LEU A 365 26.07 15.54 -26.90
N ALA A 366 26.36 16.80 -27.29
CA ALA A 366 27.55 17.50 -26.83
C ALA A 366 27.52 17.78 -25.32
N LYS A 367 26.35 18.09 -24.76
CA LYS A 367 26.18 18.35 -23.32
C LYS A 367 26.32 17.08 -22.50
N ARG A 368 25.79 15.95 -22.97
CA ARG A 368 25.68 14.70 -22.21
C ARG A 368 26.82 13.72 -22.51
N SER A 369 27.50 13.80 -23.64
CA SER A 369 28.58 12.89 -23.96
C SER A 369 29.85 13.19 -23.15
N THR A 370 30.51 12.15 -22.64
CA THR A 370 31.84 12.25 -22.03
C THR A 370 32.94 12.35 -23.09
N THR A 371 32.68 11.80 -24.28
CA THR A 371 33.57 11.85 -25.45
C THR A 371 33.08 12.90 -26.45
N ALA A 372 33.95 13.34 -27.36
CA ALA A 372 33.50 14.15 -28.50
C ALA A 372 32.49 13.35 -29.35
N VAL A 373 31.43 14.01 -29.84
CA VAL A 373 30.40 13.37 -30.65
C VAL A 373 31.05 12.77 -31.91
N PRO A 374 30.99 11.44 -32.12
CA PRO A 374 31.61 10.81 -33.28
C PRO A 374 31.02 11.33 -34.60
N GLN A 375 31.87 11.51 -35.60
CA GLN A 375 31.46 11.98 -36.93
C GLN A 375 30.30 11.16 -37.56
N PRO A 376 30.24 9.81 -37.43
CA PRO A 376 29.12 9.02 -37.95
C PRO A 376 27.76 9.40 -37.35
N VAL A 377 27.72 9.67 -36.03
CA VAL A 377 26.50 10.10 -35.33
C VAL A 377 26.06 11.46 -35.85
N SER A 378 27.01 12.39 -35.96
CA SER A 378 26.75 13.74 -36.48
C SER A 378 26.25 13.73 -37.93
N TYR A 379 26.83 12.86 -38.76
CA TYR A 379 26.41 12.69 -40.14
C TYR A 379 24.98 12.13 -40.23
N LEU A 380 24.67 11.09 -39.46
CA LEU A 380 23.33 10.50 -39.41
C LEU A 380 22.26 11.53 -39.03
N ILE A 381 22.50 12.33 -37.98
CA ILE A 381 21.56 13.36 -37.53
C ILE A 381 21.31 14.37 -38.64
N ASN A 382 22.37 14.90 -39.26
CA ASN A 382 22.25 15.90 -40.31
C ASN A 382 21.58 15.34 -41.57
N ASP A 383 21.85 14.09 -41.92
CA ASP A 383 21.29 13.43 -43.08
C ASP A 383 19.78 13.15 -42.92
N VAL A 384 19.35 12.70 -41.73
CA VAL A 384 17.92 12.53 -41.41
C VAL A 384 17.23 13.89 -41.32
N ALA A 385 17.85 14.89 -40.69
CA ALA A 385 17.29 16.23 -40.55
C ALA A 385 17.14 16.97 -41.88
N ARG A 386 18.08 16.81 -42.84
CA ARG A 386 17.94 17.40 -44.19
C ARG A 386 16.74 16.86 -44.95
N ARG A 387 16.41 15.57 -44.74
CA ARG A 387 15.23 14.94 -45.34
C ARG A 387 13.95 15.23 -44.53
N HIS A 388 14.09 15.62 -43.27
CA HIS A 388 13.00 16.05 -42.40
C HIS A 388 12.56 17.48 -42.79
N GLY A 389 11.29 17.66 -43.16
CA GLY A 389 10.76 18.97 -43.56
C GLY A 389 10.93 19.37 -45.05
N GLY A 390 11.47 18.50 -45.91
CA GLY A 390 11.48 18.71 -47.37
C GLY A 390 10.09 18.73 -48.03
N LEU A 391 9.09 18.22 -47.30
CA LEU A 391 7.67 18.29 -47.63
C LEU A 391 6.99 19.19 -46.60
N ARG A 392 6.32 20.24 -47.07
CA ARG A 392 5.54 21.15 -46.22
C ARG A 392 4.08 20.72 -46.26
N ALA A 393 3.63 20.08 -45.20
CA ALA A 393 2.23 19.80 -44.98
C ALA A 393 1.59 21.01 -44.27
N GLY A 394 0.57 21.61 -44.88
CA GLY A 394 -0.30 22.57 -44.23
C GLY A 394 -1.58 21.88 -43.77
N SER A 395 -2.09 22.24 -42.59
CA SER A 395 -3.40 21.75 -42.15
C SER A 395 -4.50 22.53 -42.87
N ALA A 396 -5.08 21.90 -43.86
CA ALA A 396 -6.42 22.20 -44.35
C ALA A 396 -7.37 21.36 -43.49
N GLY A 397 -8.05 21.95 -42.51
CA GLY A 397 -8.88 21.21 -41.54
C GLY A 397 -9.80 20.13 -42.15
N SER A 398 -10.27 20.32 -43.38
CA SER A 398 -10.82 19.26 -44.22
C SER A 398 -10.66 19.58 -45.71
N TYR A 399 -10.79 18.57 -46.57
CA TYR A 399 -10.76 18.72 -48.02
C TYR A 399 -11.96 18.03 -48.66
N VAL A 400 -12.35 18.47 -49.85
CA VAL A 400 -13.34 17.83 -50.71
C VAL A 400 -12.72 17.69 -52.07
N HIS A 401 -12.85 16.51 -52.66
CA HIS A 401 -12.45 16.26 -54.03
C HIS A 401 -13.55 15.56 -54.81
N SER A 402 -13.48 15.69 -56.13
CA SER A 402 -14.38 15.02 -57.07
C SER A 402 -13.70 14.94 -58.43
N ASP A 403 -13.94 13.86 -59.17
CA ASP A 403 -13.50 13.71 -60.54
C ASP A 403 -14.16 14.72 -61.49
N ASP A 404 -15.33 15.26 -61.11
CA ASP A 404 -16.02 16.31 -61.85
C ASP A 404 -15.52 17.71 -61.46
N LYS A 405 -14.75 18.31 -62.38
CA LYS A 405 -14.21 19.68 -62.23
C LYS A 405 -15.31 20.74 -62.20
N ALA A 406 -16.46 20.51 -62.84
CA ALA A 406 -17.59 21.44 -62.82
C ALA A 406 -18.27 21.43 -61.46
N LEU A 407 -18.44 20.24 -60.85
CA LEU A 407 -19.00 20.11 -59.50
C LEU A 407 -18.13 20.81 -58.45
N ILE A 408 -16.80 20.67 -58.50
CA ILE A 408 -15.90 21.40 -57.59
C ILE A 408 -15.97 22.92 -57.79
N ALA A 409 -16.10 23.37 -59.04
CA ALA A 409 -16.27 24.80 -59.33
C ALA A 409 -17.62 25.33 -58.82
N GLU A 410 -18.69 24.55 -58.93
CA GLU A 410 -20.02 24.85 -58.41
C GLU A 410 -20.01 24.95 -56.87
N VAL A 411 -19.45 23.94 -56.19
CA VAL A 411 -19.34 23.91 -54.72
C VAL A 411 -18.50 25.09 -54.20
N ALA A 412 -17.40 25.42 -54.88
CA ALA A 412 -16.56 26.57 -54.51
C ALA A 412 -17.24 27.93 -54.73
N ALA A 413 -18.15 28.04 -55.71
CA ALA A 413 -18.88 29.27 -56.03
C ALA A 413 -20.22 29.41 -55.28
N ASN A 414 -20.68 28.36 -54.59
CA ASN A 414 -21.97 28.33 -53.91
C ASN A 414 -21.98 29.28 -52.70
N ARG A 415 -22.79 30.35 -52.79
CA ARG A 415 -22.89 31.38 -51.74
C ARG A 415 -23.34 30.85 -50.38
N ARG A 416 -24.08 29.72 -50.33
CA ARG A 416 -24.50 29.09 -49.07
C ARG A 416 -23.33 28.49 -48.29
N LEU A 417 -22.21 28.18 -48.97
CA LEU A 417 -21.01 27.57 -48.40
C LEU A 417 -19.89 28.59 -48.11
N ALA A 418 -20.13 29.88 -48.33
CA ALA A 418 -19.13 30.94 -48.16
C ALA A 418 -18.50 30.98 -46.75
N ALA A 419 -19.28 30.62 -45.72
CA ALA A 419 -18.82 30.56 -44.33
C ALA A 419 -17.75 29.48 -44.05
N LEU A 420 -17.53 28.55 -44.99
CA LEU A 420 -16.55 27.47 -44.86
C LEU A 420 -15.15 27.84 -45.36
N SER A 421 -14.94 29.06 -45.87
CA SER A 421 -13.65 29.53 -46.38
C SER A 421 -12.99 28.55 -47.35
N LEU A 422 -13.76 28.08 -48.34
CA LEU A 422 -13.30 27.10 -49.33
C LEU A 422 -12.17 27.69 -50.18
N ARG A 423 -11.01 27.03 -50.19
CA ARG A 423 -9.84 27.39 -50.99
C ARG A 423 -9.52 26.28 -51.98
N ARG A 424 -9.37 26.62 -53.25
CA ARG A 424 -8.99 25.64 -54.28
C ARG A 424 -7.49 25.34 -54.21
N LEU A 425 -7.13 24.07 -54.03
CA LEU A 425 -5.73 23.60 -54.10
C LEU A 425 -5.39 22.98 -55.45
N ALA A 426 -6.37 22.38 -56.13
CA ALA A 426 -6.24 21.80 -57.46
C ALA A 426 -7.58 21.89 -58.24
N PRO A 427 -7.61 21.64 -59.56
CA PRO A 427 -8.86 21.64 -60.33
C PRO A 427 -9.95 20.71 -59.79
N THR A 428 -9.56 19.63 -59.12
CA THR A 428 -10.47 18.63 -58.54
C THR A 428 -10.51 18.67 -57.00
N VAL A 429 -9.78 19.57 -56.34
CA VAL A 429 -9.62 19.57 -54.87
C VAL A 429 -9.79 20.97 -54.28
N ILE A 430 -10.69 21.08 -53.32
CA ILE A 430 -10.88 22.26 -52.46
C ILE A 430 -10.62 21.91 -51.01
N THR A 431 -10.13 22.87 -50.23
CA THR A 431 -9.86 22.74 -48.81
C THR A 431 -10.62 23.75 -47.99
N SER A 432 -10.90 23.39 -46.74
CA SER A 432 -11.49 24.25 -45.74
C SER A 432 -10.64 24.18 -44.47
N PRO A 433 -10.46 25.29 -43.72
CA PRO A 433 -9.82 25.24 -42.41
C PRO A 433 -10.68 24.56 -41.34
N TYR A 434 -11.96 24.28 -41.62
CA TYR A 434 -12.89 23.70 -40.66
C TYR A 434 -12.83 22.16 -40.63
N PRO A 435 -13.22 21.51 -39.51
CA PRO A 435 -13.22 20.06 -39.40
C PRO A 435 -14.19 19.36 -40.36
N ILE A 436 -13.86 18.14 -40.79
CA ILE A 436 -14.64 17.34 -41.75
C ILE A 436 -16.12 17.19 -41.37
N VAL A 437 -16.45 17.05 -40.09
CA VAL A 437 -17.84 16.96 -39.61
C VAL A 437 -18.67 18.18 -39.98
N ARG A 438 -18.09 19.38 -39.85
CA ARG A 438 -18.73 20.65 -40.19
C ARG A 438 -18.85 20.82 -41.70
N LEU A 439 -17.83 20.41 -42.44
CA LEU A 439 -17.83 20.46 -43.92
C LEU A 439 -18.89 19.51 -44.50
N LEU A 440 -18.97 18.27 -44.02
CA LEU A 440 -19.96 17.28 -44.45
C LEU A 440 -21.40 17.72 -44.14
N ALA A 441 -21.64 18.28 -42.95
CA ALA A 441 -22.96 18.79 -42.59
C ALA A 441 -23.41 19.93 -43.52
N ALA A 442 -22.55 20.93 -43.71
CA ALA A 442 -22.87 22.09 -44.55
C ALA A 442 -23.04 21.72 -46.04
N LEU A 443 -22.28 20.75 -46.53
CA LEU A 443 -22.44 20.22 -47.90
C LEU A 443 -23.79 19.48 -48.07
N ARG A 444 -24.21 18.69 -47.07
CA ARG A 444 -25.52 18.02 -47.08
C ARG A 444 -26.67 19.01 -47.04
N ASP A 445 -26.56 20.04 -46.19
CA ASP A 445 -27.56 21.11 -46.10
C ASP A 445 -27.67 21.92 -47.40
N ALA A 446 -26.57 22.02 -48.17
CA ALA A 446 -26.55 22.64 -49.48
C ALA A 446 -27.04 21.73 -50.61
N GLY A 447 -27.40 20.47 -50.32
CA GLY A 447 -27.96 19.50 -51.27
C GLY A 447 -26.95 18.54 -51.91
N TYR A 448 -25.69 18.54 -51.46
CA TYR A 448 -24.65 17.62 -51.95
C TYR A 448 -24.58 16.33 -51.10
N ALA A 449 -24.06 15.24 -51.67
CA ALA A 449 -23.96 13.93 -51.00
C ALA A 449 -22.48 13.50 -50.77
N PRO A 450 -21.76 14.11 -49.80
CA PRO A 450 -20.36 13.80 -49.58
C PRO A 450 -20.13 12.57 -48.69
N VAL A 451 -19.04 11.85 -48.96
CA VAL A 451 -18.53 10.69 -48.21
C VAL A 451 -17.26 11.09 -47.47
N ALA A 452 -17.05 10.54 -46.27
CA ALA A 452 -15.85 10.82 -45.47
C ALA A 452 -14.69 9.92 -45.89
N GLU A 453 -13.50 10.51 -46.03
CA GLU A 453 -12.25 9.84 -46.38
C GLU A 453 -11.22 9.96 -45.27
N ASP A 454 -10.31 9.00 -45.18
CA ASP A 454 -9.14 9.10 -44.35
C ASP A 454 -7.93 9.72 -45.04
N ALA A 455 -6.83 9.74 -44.30
CA ALA A 455 -5.54 10.23 -44.74
C ALA A 455 -4.90 9.45 -45.92
N THR A 456 -5.44 8.30 -46.33
CA THR A 456 -4.98 7.55 -47.52
C THR A 456 -5.84 7.80 -48.75
N GLY A 457 -6.96 8.54 -48.63
CA GLY A 457 -7.93 8.75 -49.70
C GLY A 457 -8.94 7.61 -49.85
N ASP A 458 -8.87 6.62 -48.96
CA ASP A 458 -9.90 5.60 -48.79
C ASP A 458 -10.95 6.10 -47.79
N ALA A 459 -12.20 5.67 -47.91
CA ALA A 459 -13.23 6.01 -46.93
C ALA A 459 -12.89 5.39 -45.55
N VAL A 460 -12.32 6.14 -44.60
CA VAL A 460 -11.78 5.51 -43.38
C VAL A 460 -11.93 6.34 -42.10
N LEU A 461 -12.02 5.55 -41.03
CA LEU A 461 -12.10 5.87 -39.61
C LEU A 461 -10.73 6.21 -38.98
N VAL A 462 -10.73 7.20 -38.08
CA VAL A 462 -9.57 7.88 -37.43
C VAL A 462 -8.80 7.02 -36.38
N ARG A 463 -7.47 7.24 -36.21
CA ARG A 463 -6.60 6.66 -35.14
C ARG A 463 -6.19 7.68 -34.02
N PRO A 464 -5.86 7.22 -32.78
CA PRO A 464 -6.06 8.01 -31.55
C PRO A 464 -4.80 8.37 -30.70
N LYS A 465 -4.98 9.39 -29.84
CA LYS A 465 -4.11 9.87 -28.74
C LYS A 465 -3.74 8.75 -27.74
N VAL A 466 -2.53 8.75 -27.19
CA VAL A 466 -2.09 7.81 -26.13
C VAL A 466 -3.06 7.91 -24.95
N ARG A 467 -3.63 6.77 -24.56
CA ARG A 467 -4.71 6.72 -23.58
C ARG A 467 -4.13 6.47 -22.18
N ARG A 468 -4.65 7.18 -21.18
CA ARG A 468 -4.36 6.96 -19.76
C ARG A 468 -5.66 6.65 -19.04
N ALA A 469 -5.58 5.80 -18.02
CA ALA A 469 -6.66 5.66 -17.04
C ALA A 469 -6.70 6.88 -16.11
N ALA A 470 -7.85 7.12 -15.47
CA ALA A 470 -7.98 8.16 -14.46
C ALA A 470 -7.02 7.93 -13.28
N ALA A 471 -6.62 9.02 -12.61
CA ALA A 471 -5.75 8.94 -11.44
C ALA A 471 -6.45 8.15 -10.32
N ARG A 472 -5.71 7.23 -9.71
CA ARG A 472 -6.16 6.48 -8.54
C ARG A 472 -5.28 6.85 -7.34
N PRO A 473 -5.86 7.26 -6.19
CA PRO A 473 -5.05 7.52 -4.99
C PRO A 473 -4.29 6.24 -4.61
N ALA A 474 -2.99 6.36 -4.33
CA ALA A 474 -2.21 5.26 -3.76
C ALA A 474 -2.88 4.80 -2.46
N GLY A 475 -3.15 3.50 -2.32
CA GLY A 475 -3.86 2.97 -1.15
C GLY A 475 -5.39 2.99 -1.23
N SER A 476 -6.01 3.48 -2.31
CA SER A 476 -7.47 3.28 -2.53
C SER A 476 -7.86 1.83 -2.80
N SER A 477 -6.89 0.93 -2.96
CA SER A 477 -7.07 -0.53 -2.93
C SER A 477 -7.00 -1.12 -1.53
N ARG A 478 -6.73 -0.32 -0.49
CA ARG A 478 -7.10 -0.67 0.89
C ARG A 478 -8.62 -0.71 0.92
N ARG A 479 -9.23 -1.84 0.55
CA ARG A 479 -10.44 -2.23 1.27
C ARG A 479 -10.01 -2.21 2.73
N GLU A 480 -10.71 -1.43 3.55
CA GLU A 480 -10.41 -1.36 4.98
C GLU A 480 -10.35 -2.79 5.51
N ASP A 481 -9.13 -3.28 5.71
CA ASP A 481 -8.93 -4.54 6.39
C ASP A 481 -9.09 -4.21 7.87
N PRO A 482 -10.18 -4.66 8.53
CA PRO A 482 -10.42 -4.33 9.93
C PRO A 482 -9.26 -4.79 10.82
N LEU A 483 -8.44 -5.74 10.35
CA LEU A 483 -7.26 -6.27 11.06
C LEU A 483 -5.97 -5.51 10.74
N ALA A 484 -5.93 -4.67 9.70
CA ALA A 484 -4.79 -3.82 9.36
C ALA A 484 -4.97 -2.36 9.83
N THR A 485 -6.08 -2.05 10.51
CA THR A 485 -6.30 -0.72 11.10
C THR A 485 -5.21 -0.46 12.15
N PRO A 486 -4.49 0.69 12.07
CA PRO A 486 -3.46 1.02 13.04
C PRO A 486 -3.99 0.90 14.46
N GLY A 487 -3.22 0.22 15.33
CA GLY A 487 -3.56 0.13 16.73
C GLY A 487 -3.64 1.50 17.39
N PRO A 488 -4.31 1.62 18.56
CA PRO A 488 -4.33 2.86 19.32
C PRO A 488 -2.89 3.32 19.61
N SER A 489 -2.64 4.64 19.54
CA SER A 489 -1.30 5.19 19.80
C SER A 489 -0.74 4.77 21.16
N THR A 490 0.59 4.70 21.29
CA THR A 490 1.27 4.37 22.56
C THR A 490 0.83 5.28 23.71
N ALA A 491 0.58 6.56 23.44
CA ALA A 491 0.03 7.49 24.43
C ALA A 491 -1.36 7.06 24.92
N ARG A 492 -2.25 6.62 24.02
CA ARG A 492 -3.58 6.11 24.37
C ARG A 492 -3.50 4.78 25.12
N ILE A 493 -2.60 3.88 24.73
CA ILE A 493 -2.33 2.62 25.43
C ILE A 493 -1.84 2.92 26.86
N ASN A 494 -0.83 3.77 27.01
CA ASN A 494 -0.28 4.14 28.32
C ASN A 494 -1.31 4.81 29.21
N GLY A 495 -2.13 5.71 28.66
CA GLY A 495 -3.25 6.32 29.39
C GLY A 495 -4.28 5.29 29.85
N THR A 496 -4.58 4.29 29.02
CA THR A 496 -5.51 3.20 29.37
C THR A 496 -4.91 2.29 30.45
N ILE A 497 -3.62 1.93 30.34
CA ILE A 497 -2.90 1.15 31.34
C ILE A 497 -2.88 1.89 32.69
N ASP A 498 -2.62 3.20 32.70
CA ASP A 498 -2.64 4.01 33.92
C ASP A 498 -4.04 4.02 34.55
N GLN A 499 -5.11 4.15 33.76
CA GLN A 499 -6.48 4.06 34.24
C GLN A 499 -6.82 2.67 34.82
N ILE A 500 -6.42 1.58 34.16
CA ILE A 500 -6.59 0.22 34.68
C ILE A 500 -5.83 0.05 35.99
N ARG A 501 -4.57 0.49 36.07
CA ARG A 501 -3.75 0.40 37.29
C ARG A 501 -4.34 1.22 38.44
N LYS A 502 -4.87 2.41 38.15
CA LYS A 502 -5.61 3.24 39.12
C LYS A 502 -6.88 2.55 39.59
N GLY A 503 -7.64 1.95 38.69
CA GLY A 503 -8.82 1.13 38.99
C GLY A 503 -8.50 -0.06 39.88
N ASP A 504 -7.47 -0.84 39.54
CA ASP A 504 -7.02 -1.99 40.33
C ASP A 504 -6.51 -1.57 41.73
N ALA A 505 -5.80 -0.45 41.80
CA ALA A 505 -5.34 0.10 43.08
C ALA A 505 -6.52 0.55 43.96
N ALA A 506 -7.54 1.17 43.36
CA ALA A 506 -8.78 1.54 44.04
C ALA A 506 -9.57 0.30 44.49
N ALA A 507 -9.69 -0.72 43.65
CA ALA A 507 -10.34 -1.98 43.99
C ALA A 507 -9.62 -2.74 45.12
N ARG A 508 -8.28 -2.77 45.10
CA ARG A 508 -7.46 -3.35 46.18
C ARG A 508 -7.53 -2.54 47.48
N ALA A 509 -7.65 -1.22 47.41
CA ALA A 509 -7.87 -0.40 48.60
C ALA A 509 -9.27 -0.66 49.17
N ALA A 510 -10.29 -0.77 48.31
CA ALA A 510 -11.65 -1.07 48.70
C ALA A 510 -11.82 -2.47 49.30
N SER A 511 -11.05 -3.47 48.84
CA SER A 511 -11.09 -4.82 49.41
C SER A 511 -10.53 -4.91 50.83
N ARG A 512 -9.63 -3.98 51.22
CA ARG A 512 -9.10 -3.84 52.58
C ARG A 512 -10.04 -3.13 53.55
N ALA A 513 -11.11 -2.51 53.04
CA ALA A 513 -12.09 -1.85 53.89
C ALA A 513 -12.92 -2.88 54.70
N PRO A 514 -13.36 -2.54 55.92
CA PRO A 514 -14.23 -3.38 56.74
C PRO A 514 -15.49 -3.82 55.98
N ALA A 515 -16.03 -5.00 56.31
CA ALA A 515 -17.17 -5.59 55.59
C ALA A 515 -18.39 -4.64 55.53
N SER A 516 -18.65 -3.89 56.60
CA SER A 516 -19.73 -2.90 56.69
C SER A 516 -19.59 -1.76 55.67
N VAL A 517 -18.38 -1.22 55.50
CA VAL A 517 -18.08 -0.18 54.51
C VAL A 517 -18.17 -0.73 53.09
N ARG A 518 -17.68 -1.96 52.85
CA ARG A 518 -17.77 -2.63 51.54
C ARG A 518 -19.21 -2.91 51.11
N THR A 519 -20.08 -3.33 52.03
CA THR A 519 -21.50 -3.55 51.74
C THR A 519 -22.21 -2.26 51.38
N ALA A 520 -21.98 -1.18 52.15
CA ALA A 520 -22.61 0.11 51.90
C ALA A 520 -22.12 0.80 50.61
N THR A 521 -20.86 0.61 50.22
CA THR A 521 -20.35 1.11 48.93
C THR A 521 -20.92 0.35 47.73
N ARG A 522 -21.33 -0.91 47.87
CA ARG A 522 -21.96 -1.68 46.77
C ARG A 522 -23.43 -1.38 46.57
N THR A 523 -24.15 -1.02 47.63
CA THR A 523 -25.61 -0.77 47.58
C THR A 523 -25.95 0.63 47.08
N GLY A 524 -24.97 1.55 47.03
CA GLY A 524 -25.04 2.85 46.32
C GLY A 524 -26.02 3.87 46.92
N SER A 525 -26.89 3.49 47.85
CA SER A 525 -27.81 4.37 48.55
C SER A 525 -27.81 4.04 50.05
N PRO A 526 -27.38 4.98 50.91
CA PRO A 526 -27.43 4.78 52.35
C PRO A 526 -28.88 4.87 52.83
N SER A 527 -29.31 3.95 53.68
CA SER A 527 -30.55 4.18 54.43
C SER A 527 -30.34 5.35 55.41
N PRO A 528 -31.39 6.10 55.79
CA PRO A 528 -31.27 7.18 56.78
C PRO A 528 -30.62 6.72 58.10
N THR A 529 -30.85 5.47 58.48
CA THR A 529 -30.25 4.81 59.63
C THR A 529 -28.76 4.53 59.46
N ASP A 530 -28.31 4.07 58.29
CA ASP A 530 -26.89 3.81 58.02
C ASP A 530 -26.09 5.12 57.96
N HIS A 531 -26.69 6.18 57.40
CA HIS A 531 -26.08 7.50 57.34
C HIS A 531 -25.85 8.08 58.75
N ALA A 532 -26.85 7.98 59.63
CA ALA A 532 -26.73 8.42 61.02
C ALA A 532 -25.63 7.66 61.79
N GLN A 533 -25.52 6.34 61.56
CA GLN A 533 -24.46 5.52 62.16
C GLN A 533 -23.07 5.91 61.64
N ALA A 534 -22.93 6.17 60.34
CA ALA A 534 -21.66 6.63 59.75
C ALA A 534 -21.21 7.97 60.37
N LEU A 535 -22.13 8.92 60.58
CA LEU A 535 -21.83 10.19 61.23
C LEU A 535 -21.42 10.01 62.69
N ALA A 536 -22.07 9.11 63.44
CA ALA A 536 -21.71 8.81 64.82
C ALA A 536 -20.30 8.21 64.94
N VAL A 537 -19.93 7.31 64.01
CA VAL A 537 -18.58 6.74 63.91
C VAL A 537 -17.54 7.83 63.62
N LEU A 538 -17.82 8.74 62.69
CA LEU A 538 -16.93 9.85 62.37
C LEU A 538 -16.78 10.84 63.54
N GLN A 539 -17.87 11.16 64.25
CA GLN A 539 -17.81 11.99 65.47
C GLN A 539 -16.99 11.33 66.58
N ARG A 540 -17.04 10.00 66.68
CA ARG A 540 -16.18 9.25 67.59
C ARG A 540 -14.71 9.31 67.16
N ALA A 541 -14.43 9.12 65.88
CA ALA A 541 -13.07 9.20 65.33
C ALA A 541 -12.44 10.60 65.49
N ILE A 542 -13.23 11.68 65.36
CA ILE A 542 -12.77 13.06 65.64
C ILE A 542 -12.39 13.23 67.11
N ARG A 543 -13.23 12.74 68.04
CA ARG A 543 -12.97 12.85 69.48
C ARG A 543 -11.73 12.06 69.92
N ASP A 544 -11.56 10.87 69.36
CA ASP A 544 -10.48 9.95 69.73
C ASP A 544 -9.21 10.18 68.89
N ASN A 545 -9.26 11.07 67.89
CA ASN A 545 -8.19 11.31 66.92
C ASN A 545 -7.70 10.02 66.23
N THR A 546 -8.63 9.13 65.88
CA THR A 546 -8.34 7.83 65.28
C THR A 546 -8.62 7.80 63.78
N LEU A 547 -7.93 6.89 63.07
CA LEU A 547 -8.16 6.66 61.64
C LEU A 547 -9.50 5.95 61.43
N ALA A 548 -10.25 6.36 60.41
CA ALA A 548 -11.53 5.77 60.05
C ALA A 548 -11.60 5.51 58.55
N TRP A 549 -12.10 4.33 58.18
CA TRP A 549 -12.53 4.02 56.83
C TRP A 549 -13.83 4.76 56.53
N VAL A 550 -13.85 5.53 55.46
CA VAL A 550 -15.00 6.32 55.01
C VAL A 550 -15.36 5.90 53.59
N GLY A 551 -16.58 5.39 53.42
CA GLY A 551 -17.22 5.21 52.12
C GLY A 551 -17.93 6.50 51.72
N TYR A 552 -17.62 7.03 50.53
CA TYR A 552 -18.27 8.21 49.98
C TYR A 552 -18.51 8.07 48.48
N VAL A 553 -19.48 8.81 47.95
CA VAL A 553 -19.74 8.89 46.50
C VAL A 553 -19.04 10.13 45.95
N ASP A 554 -18.21 9.95 44.93
CA ASP A 554 -17.50 11.05 44.29
C ASP A 554 -18.40 11.93 43.41
N ALA A 555 -17.83 12.97 42.78
CA ALA A 555 -18.59 13.88 41.92
C ALA A 555 -19.14 13.21 40.65
N HIS A 556 -18.65 12.02 40.29
CA HIS A 556 -19.06 11.24 39.13
C HIS A 556 -20.06 10.13 39.51
N GLY A 557 -20.53 10.10 40.75
CA GLY A 557 -21.51 9.11 41.21
C GLY A 557 -20.90 7.73 41.52
N SER A 558 -19.57 7.60 41.54
CA SER A 558 -18.91 6.34 41.83
C SER A 558 -18.65 6.18 43.33
N PRO A 559 -18.99 5.03 43.95
CA PRO A 559 -18.72 4.78 45.35
C PRO A 559 -17.24 4.45 45.57
N VAL A 560 -16.58 5.19 46.46
CA VAL A 560 -15.16 5.07 46.80
C VAL A 560 -15.01 4.89 48.31
N SER A 561 -14.06 4.08 48.76
CA SER A 561 -13.69 3.99 50.17
C SER A 561 -12.25 4.46 50.39
N ARG A 562 -12.02 5.24 51.44
CA ARG A 562 -10.70 5.74 51.84
C ARG A 562 -10.49 5.66 53.34
N LEU A 563 -9.25 5.45 53.76
CA LEU A 563 -8.84 5.55 55.15
C LEU A 563 -8.42 7.01 55.40
N LEU A 564 -9.10 7.68 56.33
CA LEU A 564 -8.93 9.11 56.58
C LEU A 564 -8.79 9.35 58.09
N ARG A 565 -8.11 10.44 58.47
CA ARG A 565 -8.12 10.98 59.85
C ARG A 565 -9.08 12.16 59.91
N PRO A 566 -10.28 12.00 60.50
CA PRO A 566 -11.25 13.09 60.65
C PRO A 566 -10.72 14.19 61.58
N VAL A 567 -10.71 15.45 61.11
CA VAL A 567 -10.22 16.61 61.88
C VAL A 567 -11.38 17.43 62.44
N SER A 568 -12.38 17.73 61.61
CA SER A 568 -13.57 18.47 62.04
C SER A 568 -14.78 18.14 61.18
N MET A 569 -15.97 18.31 61.77
CA MET A 569 -17.25 18.11 61.10
C MET A 569 -18.17 19.29 61.42
N GLY A 570 -18.66 19.98 60.39
CA GLY A 570 -19.51 21.17 60.56
C GLY A 570 -19.97 21.75 59.22
N GLY A 571 -21.08 22.48 59.23
CA GLY A 571 -21.60 23.16 58.03
C GLY A 571 -21.96 22.22 56.87
N GLY A 572 -22.25 20.95 57.15
CA GLY A 572 -22.54 19.94 56.11
C GLY A 572 -21.29 19.30 55.48
N PHE A 573 -20.08 19.56 56.02
CA PHE A 573 -18.83 19.01 55.51
C PHE A 573 -17.99 18.29 56.59
N LEU A 574 -17.23 17.29 56.16
CA LEU A 574 -16.17 16.62 56.90
C LEU A 574 -14.82 17.10 56.37
N ARG A 575 -13.96 17.62 57.24
CA ARG A 575 -12.54 17.85 56.93
C ARG A 575 -11.73 16.69 57.47
N ALA A 576 -10.98 16.01 56.60
CA ALA A 576 -10.17 14.87 56.98
C ALA A 576 -8.84 14.87 56.22
N GLU A 577 -7.80 14.37 56.89
CA GLU A 577 -6.47 14.18 56.32
C GLU A 577 -6.36 12.78 55.71
N ASP A 578 -5.85 12.68 54.48
CA ASP A 578 -5.60 11.41 53.79
C ASP A 578 -4.15 10.98 54.04
N GLU A 579 -3.96 9.75 54.53
CA GLU A 579 -2.65 9.19 54.91
C GLU A 579 -1.65 9.19 53.73
N ARG A 580 -2.15 9.17 52.49
CA ARG A 580 -1.29 9.15 51.30
C ARG A 580 -0.86 10.53 50.80
N ALA A 581 -1.53 11.59 51.22
CA ALA A 581 -1.42 12.89 50.56
C ALA A 581 -1.06 14.07 51.48
N GLU A 582 -1.00 13.86 52.82
CA GLU A 582 -0.74 14.91 53.84
C GLU A 582 -1.51 16.23 53.60
N THR A 583 -2.65 16.14 52.92
CA THR A 583 -3.47 17.27 52.50
C THR A 583 -4.88 17.10 53.06
N ILE A 584 -5.42 18.21 53.58
CA ILE A 584 -6.76 18.22 54.17
C ILE A 584 -7.78 18.25 53.04
N HIS A 585 -8.55 17.17 52.90
CA HIS A 585 -9.67 17.09 51.98
C HIS A 585 -10.99 17.43 52.68
N THR A 586 -11.90 18.04 51.93
CA THR A 586 -13.26 18.38 52.39
C THR A 586 -14.28 17.51 51.66
N PHE A 587 -15.06 16.74 52.43
CA PHE A 587 -16.08 15.83 51.92
C PHE A 587 -17.46 16.33 52.35
N ALA A 588 -18.44 16.36 51.44
CA ALA A 588 -19.81 16.72 51.80
C ALA A 588 -20.48 15.55 52.55
N LEU A 589 -21.06 15.83 53.73
CA LEU A 589 -21.61 14.79 54.59
C LEU A 589 -22.70 13.98 53.89
N HIS A 590 -23.58 14.62 53.11
CA HIS A 590 -24.65 13.95 52.36
C HIS A 590 -24.15 12.94 51.31
N ARG A 591 -22.85 12.91 50.99
CA ARG A 591 -22.23 11.93 50.08
C ARG A 591 -21.55 10.77 50.81
N ILE A 592 -21.52 10.78 52.13
CA ILE A 592 -20.93 9.72 52.94
C ILE A 592 -21.95 8.60 53.12
N THR A 593 -21.57 7.40 52.70
CA THR A 593 -22.44 6.21 52.70
C THR A 593 -22.19 5.31 53.90
N ALA A 594 -20.96 5.22 54.40
CA ALA A 594 -20.61 4.45 55.59
C ALA A 594 -19.30 4.94 56.21
N ALA A 595 -19.11 4.66 57.50
CA ALA A 595 -17.83 4.83 58.17
C ALA A 595 -17.57 3.72 59.19
N ALA A 596 -16.30 3.33 59.36
CA ALA A 596 -15.86 2.36 60.36
C ALA A 596 -14.50 2.78 60.93
N ILE A 597 -14.31 2.68 62.24
CA ILE A 597 -13.01 2.95 62.87
C ILE A 597 -12.02 1.88 62.40
N ASN A 598 -10.81 2.30 62.05
CA ASN A 598 -9.71 1.40 61.80
C ASN A 598 -9.16 0.92 63.15
N GLY A 599 -9.43 -0.34 63.48
CA GLY A 599 -9.06 -0.96 64.75
C GLY A 599 -7.56 -1.20 64.89
#